data_AF-A0A0T1WQ07-F1
#
_entry.id   AF-A0A0T1WQ07-F1
#
_cell.length_a   1.000
_cell.length_b   1.000
_cell.length_c   1.000
_cell.angle_alpha   90.00
_cell.angle_beta   90.00
_cell.angle_gamma   90.00
#
_symmetry.space_group_name_H-M   'P 1'
#
loop_
_entity.id
_entity.type
_entity.pdbx_description
1 polymer ?
#
loop_
_entity_poly.entity_id
_entity_poly.type
_entity_poly.pdbx_seq_one_letter_code
_entity_poly.pdbx_strand_id
1 'polypeptide(L)'
;MPKRDFSNYEKRLSVDHEQQSRSVMTYSVVWTYCRLRKCRRDRACTGPMLVSAHQNRKIRAQREIGLSGHACAKLPACIANASEEFFRLFEKDKDCLLDYLIKHPKGRLQKYDRRVEGRQPGRDTADP
;
A
#
# COMPACT_ATOMS: atom_id res chain seq x y z
N MET A 1 31.10 -13.99 -5.59
CA MET A 1 30.66 -12.98 -4.60
C MET A 1 29.51 -13.56 -3.79
N PRO A 2 29.51 -13.46 -2.45
CA PRO A 2 28.38 -13.92 -1.65
C PRO A 2 27.13 -13.13 -2.03
N LYS A 3 26.03 -13.83 -2.24
CA LYS A 3 24.73 -13.25 -2.60
C LYS A 3 24.27 -12.39 -1.41
N ARG A 4 24.23 -11.06 -1.59
CA ARG A 4 23.76 -10.15 -0.53
C ARG A 4 22.32 -10.52 -0.17
N ASP A 5 22.07 -10.75 1.13
CA ASP A 5 20.71 -10.97 1.62
C ASP A 5 19.99 -9.63 1.76
N PHE A 6 18.94 -9.45 0.96
CA PHE A 6 18.08 -8.26 0.98
C PHE A 6 16.74 -8.50 1.68
N SER A 7 16.53 -9.65 2.31
CA SER A 7 15.23 -10.06 2.88
C SER A 7 14.61 -9.01 3.81
N ASN A 8 15.38 -8.46 4.75
CA ASN A 8 14.91 -7.42 5.67
C ASN A 8 14.63 -6.09 4.97
N TYR A 9 15.42 -5.76 3.93
CA TYR A 9 15.18 -4.57 3.13
C TYR A 9 13.88 -4.71 2.33
N GLU A 10 13.66 -5.85 1.68
CA GLU A 10 12.45 -6.11 0.90
C GLU A 10 11.19 -6.13 1.77
N LYS A 11 11.27 -6.64 3.01
CA LYS A 11 10.18 -6.55 3.98
C LYS A 11 9.78 -5.10 4.26
N ARG A 12 10.76 -4.23 4.56
CA ARG A 12 10.50 -2.80 4.79
C ARG A 12 9.91 -2.14 3.56
N LEU A 13 10.51 -2.39 2.40
CA LEU A 13 10.04 -1.85 1.12
C LEU A 13 8.60 -2.25 0.82
N SER A 14 8.22 -3.50 1.12
CA SER A 14 6.84 -3.98 0.95
C SER A 14 5.87 -3.27 1.89
N VAL A 15 6.25 -3.08 3.15
CA VAL A 15 5.42 -2.37 4.14
C VAL A 15 5.23 -0.91 3.75
N ASP A 16 6.32 -0.22 3.38
CA ASP A 16 6.29 1.17 2.95
C ASP A 16 5.44 1.34 1.69
N HIS A 17 5.62 0.45 0.71
CA HIS A 17 4.85 0.47 -0.54
C HIS A 17 3.35 0.28 -0.29
N GLU A 18 2.97 -0.66 0.57
CA GLU A 18 1.57 -0.87 0.94
C GLU A 18 1.02 0.35 1.68
N GLN A 19 1.75 0.87 2.67
CA GLN A 19 1.31 2.01 3.47
C GLN A 19 1.10 3.25 2.59
N GLN A 20 2.06 3.60 1.73
CA GLN A 20 1.96 4.71 0.79
C GLN A 20 0.76 4.54 -0.15
N SER A 21 0.60 3.35 -0.74
CA SER A 21 -0.50 3.08 -1.68
C SER A 21 -1.86 3.21 -1.00
N ARG A 22 -2.01 2.71 0.23
CA ARG A 22 -3.25 2.87 1.01
C ARG A 22 -3.50 4.32 1.43
N SER A 23 -2.45 5.06 1.79
CA SER A 23 -2.55 6.48 2.13
C SER A 23 -3.06 7.30 0.96
N VAL A 24 -2.50 7.14 -0.24
CA VAL A 24 -2.98 7.80 -1.46
C VAL A 24 -4.47 7.57 -1.65
N MET A 25 -4.90 6.30 -1.65
CA MET A 25 -6.33 5.97 -1.82
C MET A 25 -7.23 6.55 -0.73
N THR A 26 -6.69 6.76 0.47
CA THR A 26 -7.44 7.34 1.59
C THR A 26 -7.57 8.86 1.44
N TYR A 27 -6.48 9.54 1.08
CA TYR A 27 -6.45 10.99 0.90
C TYR A 27 -7.19 11.44 -0.36
N SER A 28 -7.11 10.69 -1.46
CA SER A 28 -7.88 10.94 -2.69
C SER A 28 -9.36 10.55 -2.57
N VAL A 29 -9.84 10.30 -1.33
CA VAL A 29 -11.23 9.96 -0.96
C VAL A 29 -11.87 8.84 -1.77
N VAL A 30 -11.06 7.95 -2.37
CA VAL A 30 -11.54 6.85 -3.22
C VAL A 30 -12.47 5.91 -2.46
N TRP A 31 -12.28 5.80 -1.15
CA TRP A 31 -13.15 5.02 -0.29
C TRP A 31 -14.62 5.45 -0.36
N THR A 32 -14.96 6.68 -0.74
CA THR A 32 -16.35 7.16 -0.85
C THR A 32 -17.15 6.46 -1.96
N TYR A 33 -16.51 6.17 -3.09
CA TYR A 33 -17.11 5.51 -4.26
C TYR A 33 -16.56 4.09 -4.50
N CYS A 34 -15.60 3.63 -3.69
CA CYS A 34 -15.10 2.26 -3.75
C CYS A 34 -16.24 1.26 -3.51
N ARG A 35 -16.33 0.20 -4.33
CA ARG A 35 -17.36 -0.84 -4.18
C ARG A 35 -17.25 -1.63 -2.88
N LEU A 36 -16.05 -1.71 -2.28
CA LEU A 36 -15.84 -2.40 -1.00
C LEU A 36 -16.51 -1.65 0.16
N ARG A 37 -17.53 -2.26 0.74
CA ARG A 37 -18.29 -1.71 1.89
C ARG A 37 -17.39 -1.38 3.09
N LYS A 38 -16.36 -2.18 3.33
CA LYS A 38 -15.42 -1.97 4.44
C LYS A 38 -14.66 -0.66 4.28
N CYS A 39 -14.15 -0.34 3.07
CA CYS A 39 -13.48 0.93 2.83
C CYS A 39 -14.37 2.15 3.11
N ARG A 40 -15.64 2.10 2.69
CA ARG A 40 -16.64 3.15 2.98
C ARG A 40 -16.87 3.31 4.48
N ARG A 41 -17.11 2.20 5.19
CA ARG A 41 -17.33 2.19 6.65
C ARG A 41 -16.13 2.75 7.41
N ASP A 42 -14.94 2.33 7.00
CA ASP A 42 -13.69 2.66 7.67
C ASP A 42 -13.12 4.01 7.22
N ARG A 43 -13.76 4.69 6.24
CA ARG A 43 -13.31 5.94 5.62
C ARG A 43 -11.83 5.93 5.23
N ALA A 44 -11.37 4.79 4.75
CA ALA A 44 -9.97 4.51 4.42
C ALA A 44 -9.85 3.32 3.48
N CYS A 45 -8.71 3.20 2.77
CA CYS A 45 -8.45 2.05 1.91
C CYS A 45 -8.03 0.81 2.71
N THR A 46 -8.97 -0.10 2.93
CA THR A 46 -8.75 -1.41 3.57
C THR A 46 -8.88 -2.57 2.59
N GLY A 47 -8.88 -2.30 1.28
CA GLY A 47 -9.04 -3.32 0.26
C GLY A 47 -7.86 -4.29 0.19
N PRO A 48 -8.03 -5.47 -0.43
CA PRO A 48 -6.93 -6.40 -0.64
C PRO A 48 -5.86 -5.79 -1.58
N MET A 49 -4.61 -6.17 -1.35
CA MET A 49 -3.48 -5.83 -2.21
C MET A 49 -3.28 -6.95 -3.23
N LEU A 50 -3.45 -6.64 -4.52
CA LEU A 50 -3.39 -7.61 -5.62
C LEU A 50 -2.20 -7.33 -6.52
N VAL A 51 -1.58 -8.38 -7.05
CA VAL A 51 -0.57 -8.23 -8.10
C VAL A 51 -1.19 -7.53 -9.31
N SER A 52 -0.48 -6.58 -9.90
CA SER A 52 -0.98 -5.80 -11.04
C SER A 52 0.04 -5.72 -12.14
N ALA A 53 -0.43 -5.86 -13.40
CA ALA A 53 0.41 -5.69 -14.60
C ALA A 53 1.04 -4.29 -14.68
N HIS A 54 0.39 -3.29 -14.08
CA HIS A 54 0.90 -1.93 -13.92
C HIS A 54 2.27 -1.88 -13.22
N GLN A 55 2.56 -2.85 -12.34
CA GLN A 55 3.84 -2.92 -11.61
C GLN A 55 4.96 -3.66 -12.36
N ASN A 56 4.69 -4.24 -13.54
CA ASN A 56 5.67 -5.09 -14.26
C ASN A 56 7.01 -4.39 -14.52
N ARG A 57 6.98 -3.10 -14.89
CA ARG A 57 8.22 -2.32 -15.11
C ARG A 57 9.01 -2.13 -13.81
N LYS A 58 8.33 -1.81 -12.71
CA LYS A 58 8.95 -1.63 -11.38
C LYS A 58 9.52 -2.95 -10.84
N ILE A 59 8.81 -4.05 -11.03
CA ILE A 59 9.27 -5.41 -10.71
C ILE A 59 10.55 -5.74 -11.47
N ARG A 60 10.58 -5.47 -12.78
CA ARG A 60 11.76 -5.70 -13.62
C ARG A 60 12.97 -4.89 -13.14
N ALA A 61 12.78 -3.60 -12.89
CA ALA A 61 13.85 -2.72 -12.39
C ALA A 61 14.41 -3.21 -11.04
N GLN A 62 13.54 -3.67 -10.12
CA GLN A 62 13.97 -4.26 -8.85
C GLN A 62 14.80 -5.53 -9.04
N ARG A 63 14.42 -6.38 -10.00
CA ARG A 63 15.18 -7.61 -10.33
C ARG A 63 16.55 -7.31 -10.91
N GLU A 64 16.65 -6.28 -11.74
CA GLU A 64 17.93 -5.84 -12.34
C GLU A 64 18.95 -5.37 -11.28
N ILE A 65 18.48 -4.84 -10.15
CA ILE A 65 19.34 -4.45 -9.01
C ILE A 65 19.52 -5.55 -7.95
N GLY A 66 19.05 -6.78 -8.22
CA GLY A 66 19.25 -7.95 -7.35
C GLY A 66 18.19 -8.17 -6.27
N LEU A 67 17.04 -7.48 -6.33
CA LEU A 67 15.88 -7.73 -5.47
C LEU A 67 14.91 -8.74 -6.15
N SER A 68 13.93 -9.27 -5.42
CA SER A 68 12.94 -10.21 -5.96
C SER A 68 11.89 -9.54 -6.86
N GLY A 69 11.62 -8.26 -6.60
CA GLY A 69 10.51 -7.50 -7.22
C GLY A 69 9.17 -7.66 -6.50
N HIS A 70 9.05 -8.55 -5.52
CA HIS A 70 7.76 -8.81 -4.85
C HIS A 70 7.30 -7.65 -3.95
N ALA A 71 8.24 -6.85 -3.43
CA ALA A 71 7.94 -5.77 -2.51
C ALA A 71 7.05 -4.67 -3.12
N CYS A 72 7.12 -4.42 -4.43
CA CYS A 72 6.30 -3.42 -5.11
C CYS A 72 5.18 -4.01 -5.98
N ALA A 73 5.07 -5.34 -6.07
CA ALA A 73 4.25 -5.99 -7.09
C ALA A 73 2.74 -5.78 -6.92
N LYS A 74 2.29 -5.45 -5.70
CA LYS A 74 0.87 -5.41 -5.35
C LYS A 74 0.33 -3.99 -5.25
N LEU A 75 -0.91 -3.77 -5.67
CA LEU A 75 -1.64 -2.51 -5.55
C LEU A 75 -2.99 -2.75 -4.87
N PRO A 76 -3.63 -1.71 -4.29
CA PRO A 76 -5.02 -1.82 -3.85
C PRO A 76 -5.90 -2.33 -5.00
N ALA A 77 -6.80 -3.27 -4.73
CA ALA A 77 -7.57 -3.99 -5.77
C ALA A 77 -8.31 -3.08 -6.77
N CYS A 78 -8.74 -1.89 -6.34
CA CYS A 78 -9.38 -0.90 -7.20
C CYS A 78 -8.41 -0.26 -8.21
N ILE A 79 -7.12 -0.13 -7.87
CA ILE A 79 -6.05 0.32 -8.78
C ILE A 79 -5.50 -0.84 -9.59
N ALA A 80 -5.37 -2.02 -8.99
CA ALA A 80 -4.78 -3.18 -9.65
C ALA A 80 -5.51 -3.54 -10.97
N ASN A 81 -6.83 -3.29 -11.01
CA ASN A 81 -7.71 -3.54 -12.15
C ASN A 81 -8.16 -2.24 -12.86
N ALA A 82 -7.57 -1.10 -12.52
CA ALA A 82 -7.96 0.17 -13.09
C ALA A 82 -7.48 0.32 -14.54
N SER A 83 -8.13 1.23 -15.27
CA SER A 83 -7.62 1.70 -16.56
C SER A 83 -6.23 2.34 -16.38
N GLU A 84 -5.45 2.35 -17.46
CA GLU A 84 -4.15 3.01 -17.52
C GLU A 84 -4.22 4.48 -17.08
N GLU A 85 -5.26 5.20 -17.51
CA GLU A 85 -5.47 6.60 -17.13
C GLU A 85 -5.61 6.77 -15.61
N PHE A 86 -6.47 5.96 -14.98
CA PHE A 86 -6.68 6.04 -13.54
C PHE A 86 -5.45 5.56 -12.76
N PHE A 87 -4.71 4.59 -13.29
CA PHE A 87 -3.42 4.18 -12.73
C PHE A 87 -2.41 5.32 -12.76
N ARG A 88 -2.31 6.09 -13.85
CA ARG A 88 -1.41 7.26 -13.95
C ARG A 88 -1.78 8.37 -12.97
N LEU A 89 -3.07 8.62 -12.75
CA LEU A 89 -3.52 9.56 -11.72
C LEU A 89 -3.08 9.08 -10.33
N PHE A 90 -3.25 7.79 -10.04
CA PHE A 90 -2.76 7.20 -8.80
C PHE A 90 -1.23 7.32 -8.64
N GLU A 91 -0.45 7.07 -9.69
CA GLU A 91 1.00 7.24 -9.63
C GLU A 91 1.39 8.70 -9.35
N LYS A 92 0.75 9.65 -10.02
CA LYS A 92 0.97 11.08 -9.79
C LYS A 92 0.66 11.47 -8.33
N ASP A 93 -0.47 11.04 -7.80
CA ASP A 93 -0.84 11.30 -6.40
C ASP A 93 0.17 10.67 -5.43
N LYS A 94 0.67 9.47 -5.76
CA LYS A 94 1.71 8.80 -4.97
C LYS A 94 3.02 9.57 -4.98
N ASP A 95 3.45 10.08 -6.13
CA ASP A 95 4.66 10.89 -6.23
C ASP A 95 4.53 12.18 -5.42
N CYS A 96 3.38 12.87 -5.48
CA CYS A 96 3.10 14.03 -4.63
C CYS A 96 3.15 13.70 -3.13
N LEU A 97 2.65 12.52 -2.73
CA LEU A 97 2.75 12.06 -1.34
C LEU A 97 4.21 11.84 -0.92
N LEU A 98 5.02 11.22 -1.77
CA LEU A 98 6.44 10.97 -1.51
C LEU A 98 7.21 12.29 -1.38
N ASP A 99 6.98 13.25 -2.28
CA ASP A 99 7.57 14.58 -2.21
C ASP A 99 7.20 15.30 -0.91
N TYR A 100 5.95 15.18 -0.47
CA TYR A 100 5.50 15.73 0.81
C TYR A 100 6.24 15.09 1.98
N LEU A 101 6.40 13.77 2.02
CA LEU A 101 7.12 13.08 3.10
C LEU A 101 8.61 13.41 3.14
N ILE A 102 9.24 13.64 1.98
CA ILE A 102 10.62 14.11 1.89
C ILE A 102 10.75 15.52 2.50
N LYS A 103 9.82 16.43 2.16
CA LYS A 103 9.79 17.79 2.71
C LYS A 103 9.42 17.84 4.20
N HIS A 104 8.68 16.85 4.67
CA HIS A 104 8.19 16.75 6.05
C HIS A 104 8.61 15.42 6.68
N PRO A 105 9.88 15.23 7.05
CA PRO A 105 10.40 13.93 7.52
C PRO A 105 9.82 13.48 8.87
N LYS A 106 9.22 14.40 9.64
CA LYS A 106 8.47 14.08 10.87
C LYS A 106 7.01 13.69 10.58
N GLY A 107 6.53 13.92 9.36
CA GLY A 107 5.20 13.54 8.91
C GLY A 107 5.06 12.03 8.94
N ARG A 108 4.01 11.53 9.58
CA ARG A 108 3.71 10.10 9.64
C ARG A 108 2.48 9.82 8.82
N LEU A 109 2.59 8.87 7.89
CA LEU A 109 1.42 8.30 7.25
C LEU A 109 0.57 7.58 8.30
N GLN A 110 -0.75 7.69 8.17
CA GLN A 110 -1.63 6.91 9.02
C GLN A 110 -1.36 5.42 8.80
N LYS A 111 -1.27 4.68 9.90
CA LYS A 111 -1.25 3.22 9.87
C LYS A 111 -2.70 2.74 9.81
N TYR A 112 -3.03 1.95 8.79
CA TYR A 112 -4.39 1.45 8.60
C TYR A 112 -4.58 0.05 9.16
N ASP A 113 -3.57 -0.52 9.82
CA ASP A 113 -3.54 -1.88 10.36
C ASP A 113 -4.78 -2.17 11.23
N ARG A 114 -5.11 -1.26 12.17
CA ARG A 114 -6.28 -1.37 13.05
C ARG A 114 -7.62 -1.39 12.30
N ARG A 115 -7.66 -0.87 11.07
CA ARG A 115 -8.86 -0.87 10.20
C ARG A 115 -8.84 -2.06 9.24
N VAL A 116 -7.66 -2.56 8.85
CA VAL A 116 -7.51 -3.76 8.01
C VAL A 116 -7.86 -5.04 8.78
N GLU A 117 -7.42 -5.17 10.04
CA GLU A 117 -7.62 -6.36 10.90
C GLU A 117 -9.07 -6.53 11.42
N GLY A 118 -9.92 -5.50 11.27
CA GLY A 118 -11.29 -5.50 11.80
C GLY A 118 -11.38 -5.05 13.25
N ARG A 119 -12.61 -4.96 13.79
CA ARG A 119 -12.80 -4.76 15.24
C ARG A 119 -12.26 -6.00 15.92
N GLN A 120 -11.12 -5.90 16.61
CA GLN A 120 -10.67 -6.99 17.46
C GLN A 120 -11.83 -7.30 18.44
N PRO A 121 -12.21 -8.57 18.63
CA PRO A 121 -13.14 -8.91 19.70
C PRO A 121 -12.58 -8.30 20.98
N GLY A 122 -13.46 -7.66 21.77
CA GLY A 122 -13.04 -7.17 23.08
C GLY A 122 -12.35 -8.33 23.79
N ARG A 123 -11.14 -8.10 24.33
CA ARG A 123 -10.50 -9.10 25.20
C ARG A 123 -11.58 -9.61 26.12
N ASP A 124 -11.87 -10.90 26.05
CA ASP A 124 -12.83 -11.53 26.93
C ASP A 124 -12.43 -11.16 28.35
N THR A 125 -13.24 -10.31 29.00
CA THR A 125 -13.15 -10.05 30.43
C THR A 125 -13.78 -11.23 31.15
N ALA A 126 -13.28 -12.42 30.85
CA ALA A 126 -13.66 -13.67 31.46
C ALA A 126 -12.37 -14.47 31.65
N ASP A 127 -11.68 -14.18 32.74
CA ASP A 127 -11.45 -15.25 33.71
C ASP A 127 -11.36 -14.64 35.13
N PRO A 128 -11.90 -15.35 36.14
CA PRO A 128 -12.30 -14.85 37.46
C PRO A 128 -11.17 -14.51 38.43
#